data_AF-A0A0W0GJL1-F1
#
_entry.id   AF-A0A0W0GJL1-F1
#
_cell.length_a   1.000
_cell.length_b   1.000
_cell.length_c   1.000
_cell.angle_alpha   90.00
_cell.angle_beta   90.00
_cell.angle_gamma   90.00
#
_symmetry.space_group_name_H-M   'P 1'
#
loop_
_entity.id
_entity.type
_entity.pdbx_description
1 polymer ?
#
loop_
_entity_poly.entity_id
_entity_poly.type
_entity_poly.pdbx_seq_one_letter_code
_entity_poly.pdbx_strand_id
1 'polypeptide(L)' 'MGLIAAFIGIVAIGIVILFRAKRWREYLDVSFIYFGVFALTGLWIGFGDRFGLGSIILLLIGITGLIITALVKKMA' A
#
# COMPACT_ATOMS: atom_id res chain seq x y z
N MET A 1 10.23 7.75 -17.35
CA MET A 1 9.21 8.68 -16.82
C MET A 1 7.96 7.99 -16.27
N GLY A 2 7.48 6.88 -16.85
CA GLY A 2 6.27 6.18 -16.35
C GLY A 2 6.37 5.59 -14.94
N LEU A 3 7.54 5.09 -14.53
CA LEU A 3 7.74 4.47 -13.21
C LEU A 3 7.65 5.48 -12.05
N ILE A 4 8.14 6.70 -12.27
CA ILE A 4 8.09 7.79 -11.27
C ILE A 4 6.64 8.30 -11.13
N ALA A 5 5.92 8.46 -12.25
CA ALA A 5 4.52 8.85 -12.24
C ALA A 5 3.64 7.79 -11.57
N ALA A 6 3.91 6.51 -11.82
CA ALA A 6 3.26 5.40 -11.11
C ALA A 6 3.53 5.47 -9.61
N PHE A 7 4.80 5.65 -9.19
CA PHE A 7 5.18 5.76 -7.79
C PHE A 7 4.50 6.93 -7.07
N ILE A 8 4.43 8.10 -7.72
CA ILE A 8 3.77 9.27 -7.15
C ILE A 8 2.26 9.03 -7.04
N GLY A 9 1.61 8.47 -8.05
CA GLY A 9 0.18 8.14 -8.01
C GLY A 9 -0.15 7.15 -6.89
N ILE A 10 0.68 6.13 -6.74
CA ILE A 10 0.64 5.11 -5.70
C ILE A 10 0.68 5.73 -4.30
N VAL A 11 1.65 6.59 -4.04
CA VAL A 11 1.86 7.24 -2.73
C VAL A 11 0.72 8.21 -2.44
N ALA A 12 0.31 9.01 -3.43
CA ALA A 12 -0.80 9.96 -3.29
C ALA A 12 -2.11 9.26 -2.91
N ILE A 13 -2.44 8.14 -3.55
CA ILE A 13 -3.66 7.39 -3.24
C ILE A 13 -3.54 6.72 -1.85
N GLY A 14 -2.38 6.18 -1.48
CA GLY A 14 -2.15 5.64 -0.14
C GLY A 14 -2.37 6.67 0.97
N ILE A 15 -1.91 7.91 0.77
CA ILE A 15 -2.15 9.03 1.69
C ILE A 15 -3.64 9.36 1.79
N VAL A 16 -4.34 9.46 0.65
CA VAL A 16 -5.78 9.77 0.61
C VAL A 16 -6.61 8.71 1.35
N ILE A 17 -6.28 7.44 1.15
CA ILE A 17 -6.97 6.31 1.78
C ILE A 17 -6.74 6.30 3.29
N LEU A 18 -5.50 6.50 3.75
CA LEU A 18 -5.19 6.65 5.18
C LEU A 18 -5.92 7.84 5.81
N PHE A 19 -5.98 8.97 5.11
CA PHE A 19 -6.68 10.17 5.59
C PHE A 19 -8.20 9.96 5.71
N ARG A 20 -8.79 9.18 4.79
CA ARG A 20 -10.20 8.79 4.87
C ARG A 20 -10.47 7.72 5.93
N ALA A 21 -9.61 6.72 6.08
CA ALA A 21 -9.72 5.67 7.10
C ALA A 21 -9.69 6.23 8.53
N LYS A 22 -8.94 7.32 8.77
CA LYS A 22 -8.94 8.04 10.04
C LYS A 22 -10.30 8.68 10.38
N ARG A 23 -11.10 9.02 9.36
CA ARG A 23 -12.37 9.76 9.53
C ARG A 23 -13.61 8.85 9.40
N TRP A 24 -13.52 7.76 8.65
CA TRP A 24 -14.65 6.86 8.36
C TRP A 24 -14.19 5.40 8.42
N ARG A 25 -14.72 4.61 9.38
CA ARG A 25 -14.29 3.22 9.64
C ARG A 25 -14.49 2.29 8.44
N GLU A 26 -15.47 2.58 7.59
CA GLU A 26 -15.76 1.85 6.34
C GLU A 26 -14.57 1.83 5.36
N TYR A 27 -13.65 2.80 5.50
CA TYR A 27 -12.44 2.86 4.67
C TYR A 27 -11.30 1.98 5.18
N LEU A 28 -11.41 1.35 6.37
CA LEU A 28 -10.38 0.42 6.86
C LEU A 28 -10.31 -0.85 6.00
N ASP A 29 -11.45 -1.41 5.59
CA ASP A 29 -11.46 -2.59 4.71
C ASP A 29 -10.95 -2.23 3.29
N VAL A 30 -11.29 -1.03 2.80
CA VAL A 30 -10.75 -0.50 1.53
C VAL A 30 -9.24 -0.27 1.61
N SER A 31 -8.74 0.24 2.74
CA SER A 31 -7.30 0.41 2.99
C SER A 31 -6.57 -0.92 2.99
N PHE A 32 -7.17 -1.95 3.61
CA PHE A 32 -6.61 -3.29 3.67
C PHE A 32 -6.46 -3.90 2.27
N ILE A 33 -7.51 -3.81 1.44
CA ILE A 33 -7.48 -4.27 0.04
C ILE A 33 -6.41 -3.51 -0.74
N TYR A 34 -6.37 -2.18 -0.60
CA TYR A 34 -5.41 -1.34 -1.31
C TYR A 34 -3.96 -1.71 -0.99
N PHE A 35 -3.60 -1.78 0.30
CA PHE A 35 -2.25 -2.16 0.73
C PHE A 35 -1.92 -3.62 0.41
N GLY A 36 -2.92 -4.51 0.38
CA GLY A 36 -2.76 -5.88 -0.12
C GLY A 36 -2.35 -5.92 -1.59
N VAL A 37 -3.00 -5.10 -2.44
CA VAL A 37 -2.62 -4.96 -3.85
C VAL A 37 -1.19 -4.40 -3.99
N PHE A 38 -0.77 -3.50 -3.11
CA PHE A 38 0.63 -3.01 -3.09
C PHE A 38 1.64 -4.11 -2.81
N ALA A 39 1.40 -4.89 -1.76
CA ALA A 39 2.30 -5.96 -1.38
C ALA A 39 2.39 -7.01 -2.51
N LEU A 40 1.25 -7.39 -3.10
CA LEU A 40 1.21 -8.33 -4.22
C LEU A 40 1.87 -7.79 -5.49
N THR A 41 1.68 -6.51 -5.81
CA THR A 41 2.33 -5.87 -6.95
C THR A 41 3.85 -5.78 -6.75
N GLY A 42 4.29 -5.40 -5.55
CA GLY A 42 5.70 -5.41 -5.17
C GLY A 42 6.30 -6.81 -5.28
N LEU A 43 5.58 -7.85 -4.82
CA LEU A 43 6.02 -9.24 -4.92
C LEU A 43 6.12 -9.71 -6.38
N TRP A 44 5.10 -9.40 -7.19
CA TRP A 44 5.04 -9.79 -8.61
C TRP A 44 6.15 -9.14 -9.43
N ILE A 45 6.35 -7.82 -9.27
CA ILE A 45 7.46 -7.11 -9.91
C ILE A 45 8.79 -7.64 -9.38
N GLY A 46 8.86 -7.96 -8.07
CA GLY A 46 10.02 -8.56 -7.40
C GLY A 46 10.48 -9.87 -8.05
N PHE A 47 9.54 -10.75 -8.39
CA PHE A 47 9.85 -11.98 -9.10
C PHE A 47 10.38 -11.74 -10.53
N GLY A 48 9.93 -10.67 -11.19
CA GLY A 48 10.40 -10.28 -12.52
C GLY A 48 11.75 -9.55 -12.51
N ASP A 49 12.05 -8.77 -11.48
CA ASP A 49 13.22 -7.88 -11.39
C ASP A 49 14.30 -8.32 -10.37
N ARG A 50 14.16 -9.53 -9.80
CA ARG A 50 15.01 -10.08 -8.72
C ARG A 50 15.02 -9.22 -7.46
N PHE A 51 13.86 -8.73 -7.06
CA PHE A 51 13.68 -7.84 -5.91
C PHE A 51 14.52 -6.57 -6.05
N GLY A 52 14.36 -5.88 -7.18
CA GLY A 52 14.88 -4.53 -7.36
C GLY A 52 14.37 -3.54 -6.30
N LEU A 53 15.04 -2.40 -6.18
CA LEU A 53 14.68 -1.35 -5.22
C LEU A 53 13.19 -0.95 -5.31
N GLY A 54 12.64 -0.81 -6.51
CA GLY A 54 11.24 -0.42 -6.69
C GLY A 54 10.24 -1.47 -6.18
N SER A 55 10.52 -2.75 -6.41
CA SER A 55 9.64 -3.84 -5.98
C SER A 55 9.70 -4.05 -4.48
N ILE A 56 10.89 -3.92 -3.87
CA ILE A 56 11.07 -3.91 -2.41
C ILE A 56 10.30 -2.76 -1.77
N ILE A 57 10.39 -1.53 -2.32
CA ILE A 57 9.69 -0.37 -1.74
C ILE A 57 8.17 -0.58 -1.77
N LEU A 58 7.62 -1.11 -2.88
CA LEU A 58 6.19 -1.43 -2.98
C LEU A 58 5.75 -2.49 -1.97
N LEU A 59 6.59 -3.51 -1.78
CA LEU A 59 6.39 -4.56 -0.78
C LEU A 59 6.34 -3.98 0.64
N LEU A 60 7.32 -3.14 0.99
CA LEU A 60 7.39 -2.50 2.30
C LEU A 60 6.18 -1.59 2.54
N ILE A 61 5.81 -0.75 1.56
CA ILE A 61 4.62 0.13 1.67
C ILE A 61 3.36 -0.70 1.86
N GLY A 62 3.17 -1.76 1.08
CA GLY A 62 2.02 -2.66 1.19
C GLY A 62 1.95 -3.35 2.54
N ILE A 63 3.04 -3.96 2.99
CA ILE A 63 3.09 -4.65 4.29
C ILE A 63 2.87 -3.68 5.44
N THR A 64 3.57 -2.54 5.46
CA THR A 64 3.42 -1.53 6.52
C THR A 64 2.00 -0.99 6.57
N GLY A 65 1.37 -0.70 5.43
CA GLY A 65 -0.01 -0.25 5.38
C GLY A 65 -1.02 -1.31 5.84
N LEU A 66 -0.80 -2.58 5.52
CA LEU A 66 -1.61 -3.70 6.05
C LEU A 66 -1.50 -3.80 7.58
N ILE A 67 -0.28 -3.72 8.12
CA ILE A 67 -0.03 -3.79 9.57
C ILE A 67 -0.73 -2.62 10.27
N ILE A 68 -0.56 -1.39 9.78
CA ILE A 68 -1.21 -0.20 10.36
C ILE A 68 -2.73 -0.36 10.32
N THR A 69 -3.29 -0.79 9.18
CA THR A 69 -4.73 -0.98 9.03
C THR A 69 -5.25 -2.04 10.01
N ALA A 70 -4.54 -3.16 10.17
CA ALA A 70 -4.90 -4.22 11.11
C ALA A 70 -4.82 -3.76 12.56
N LEU A 71 -3.79 -2.99 12.93
CA LEU A 71 -3.65 -2.40 14.27
C LEU A 71 -4.79 -1.41 14.57
N VAL A 72 -5.11 -0.53 13.63
CA VAL A 72 -6.22 0.42 13.77
C VAL A 72 -7.55 -0.31 13.90
N LYS A 73 -7.78 -1.37 13.11
CA LYS A 73 -9.00 -2.21 13.20
C LYS A 73 -9.12 -2.91 14.55
N LYS A 74 -8.01 -3.34 15.16
CA LYS A 74 -8.00 -3.99 16.48
C LYS A 74 -8.29 -3.02 17.63
N MET A 75 -7.95 -1.74 17.49
CA MET A 75 -8.15 -0.70 18.52
C MET A 75 -9.54 -0.03 18.46
N ALA A 76 -10.35 -0.33 17.46
CA ALA A 76 -11.64 0.30 17.17
C ALA A 76 -12.84 -0.54 17.63
#